data_AF-A0A3B0U220-F1
#
_entry.id   AF-A0A3B0U220-F1
#
_cell.length_a   1.000
_cell.length_b   1.000
_cell.length_c   1.000
_cell.angle_alpha   90.00
_cell.angle_beta   90.00
_cell.angle_gamma   90.00
#
_symmetry.space_group_name_H-M   'P 1'
#
loop_
_entity.id
_entity.type
_entity.pdbx_description
1 polymer ?
#
loop_
_entity_poly.entity_id
_entity_poly.type
_entity_poly.pdbx_seq_one_letter_code
_entity_poly.pdbx_strand_id
1 'polypeptide(L)'
;GNVTVKLIEIYDKASMLLKDKSTLGRRANGDKEALKSAGEFFIEAIQGTNDLELLEMATITSRPVDFADLDGGMRVFRGDDTNGDWVEADENEDGINDDVEIRDGQGADGEFATYNYDIGDFGWTNLDRWYSFTGPKTELFIDVPDGFNQDNSAVYLSYDGEPTALARMDTWNSSLEMFTEHYGLIPIGLEVHIIMVAEIDGQLNYAIQGTTIVDGHIEVITALTPITQPALETLINGLP
;
A
#
# COMPACT_ATOMS: atom_id res chain seq x y z
N GLY A 1 -11.01 6.09 33.43
CA GLY A 1 -12.20 6.74 32.85
C GLY A 1 -12.66 5.94 31.65
N ASN A 2 -13.54 6.48 30.81
CA ASN A 2 -13.88 5.85 29.53
C ASN A 2 -12.66 5.90 28.59
N VAL A 3 -12.47 4.85 27.79
CA VAL A 3 -11.45 4.78 26.74
C VAL A 3 -12.17 4.86 25.39
N THR A 4 -11.62 5.65 24.48
CA THR A 4 -12.05 5.72 23.08
C THR A 4 -11.01 5.04 22.22
N VAL A 5 -11.42 4.03 21.47
CA VAL A 5 -10.59 3.36 20.47
C VAL A 5 -10.97 3.90 19.10
N LYS A 6 -9.96 4.33 18.33
CA LYS A 6 -10.10 4.64 16.91
C LYS A 6 -9.53 3.49 16.10
N LEU A 7 -10.28 3.08 15.09
CA LEU A 7 -9.89 2.07 14.11
C LEU A 7 -10.10 2.65 12.71
N ILE A 8 -9.06 2.60 11.89
CA ILE A 8 -9.15 2.83 10.45
C ILE A 8 -8.75 1.53 9.77
N GLU A 9 -9.52 1.11 8.78
CA GLU A 9 -9.21 -0.04 7.94
C GLU A 9 -9.17 0.41 6.48
N ILE A 10 -8.15 -0.02 5.74
CA ILE A 10 -7.97 0.27 4.32
C ILE A 10 -7.88 -1.05 3.58
N TYR A 11 -8.71 -1.21 2.55
CA TYR A 11 -8.74 -2.43 1.72
C TYR A 11 -8.74 -2.12 0.22
N ASP A 12 -8.78 -0.86 -0.17
CA ASP A 12 -8.95 -0.43 -1.55
C ASP A 12 -7.87 0.58 -1.97
N LYS A 13 -7.50 0.53 -3.26
CA LYS A 13 -6.42 1.33 -3.85
C LYS A 13 -6.65 2.83 -3.69
N ALA A 14 -7.89 3.31 -3.77
CA ALA A 14 -8.16 4.73 -3.61
C ALA A 14 -7.89 5.21 -2.19
N SER A 15 -8.33 4.45 -1.19
CA SER A 15 -8.04 4.72 0.22
C SER A 15 -6.54 4.69 0.53
N MET A 16 -5.81 3.72 -0.04
CA MET A 16 -4.34 3.63 0.02
C MET A 16 -3.69 4.92 -0.51
N LEU A 17 -4.07 5.35 -1.72
CA LEU A 17 -3.55 6.57 -2.35
C LEU A 17 -3.85 7.83 -1.51
N LEU A 18 -5.10 7.99 -1.08
CA LEU A 18 -5.55 9.21 -0.39
C LEU A 18 -5.02 9.34 1.04
N LYS A 19 -4.55 8.24 1.64
CA LYS A 19 -3.96 8.22 2.98
C LYS A 19 -2.43 8.11 2.96
N ASP A 20 -1.84 8.15 1.77
CA ASP A 20 -0.41 7.94 1.55
C ASP A 20 0.08 6.66 2.25
N LYS A 21 -0.66 5.57 1.99
CA LYS A 21 -0.37 4.23 2.46
C LYS A 21 -0.35 3.31 1.25
N SER A 22 0.71 3.44 0.45
CA SER A 22 0.98 2.51 -0.65
C SER A 22 1.45 1.17 -0.09
N THR A 23 1.20 0.09 -0.82
CA THR A 23 1.69 -1.25 -0.48
C THR A 23 3.11 -1.45 -1.03
N LEU A 24 4.03 -0.57 -0.61
CA LEU A 24 5.45 -0.66 -0.93
C LEU A 24 6.23 -1.09 0.32
N GLY A 25 6.82 -2.27 0.25
CA GLY A 25 7.61 -2.83 1.34
C GLY A 25 9.10 -2.61 1.13
N ARG A 26 9.85 -2.50 2.22
CA ARG A 26 11.32 -2.46 2.22
C ARG A 26 11.89 -3.71 2.88
N ARG A 27 12.74 -4.41 2.14
CA ARG A 27 13.49 -5.57 2.62
C ARG A 27 14.65 -5.15 3.52
N ALA A 28 15.17 -6.10 4.30
CA ALA A 28 16.33 -5.86 5.18
C ALA A 28 17.61 -5.43 4.43
N ASN A 29 17.74 -5.78 3.15
CA ASN A 29 18.85 -5.32 2.30
C ASN A 29 18.64 -3.90 1.73
N GLY A 30 17.51 -3.26 2.01
CA GLY A 30 17.14 -1.94 1.52
C GLY A 30 16.31 -1.93 0.24
N ASP A 31 16.19 -3.07 -0.45
CA ASP A 31 15.39 -3.18 -1.68
C ASP A 31 13.92 -2.90 -1.38
N LYS A 32 13.24 -2.29 -2.34
CA LYS A 32 11.81 -2.01 -2.26
C LYS A 32 11.04 -2.81 -3.28
N GLU A 33 9.96 -3.43 -2.83
CA GLU A 33 9.12 -4.28 -3.66
C GLU A 33 7.65 -4.10 -3.29
N ALA A 34 6.78 -4.28 -4.28
CA ALA A 34 5.35 -4.24 -4.04
C ALA A 34 4.93 -5.35 -3.06
N LEU A 35 3.92 -5.02 -2.26
CA LEU A 35 3.22 -5.93 -1.38
C LEU A 35 1.79 -6.11 -1.90
N LYS A 36 1.25 -7.31 -1.68
CA LYS A 36 -0.17 -7.61 -1.84
C LYS A 36 -0.82 -7.57 -0.47
N SER A 37 -1.83 -6.73 -0.31
CA SER A 37 -2.47 -6.51 0.97
C SER A 37 -3.74 -7.31 1.20
N ALA A 38 -3.94 -7.75 2.45
CA ALA A 38 -5.21 -8.17 2.99
C ALA A 38 -5.83 -7.12 3.93
N GLY A 39 -5.16 -5.98 4.12
CA GLY A 39 -5.69 -4.80 4.80
C GLY A 39 -4.62 -4.02 5.56
N GLU A 40 -4.76 -2.70 5.58
CA GLU A 40 -3.95 -1.80 6.41
C GLU A 40 -4.81 -1.24 7.54
N PHE A 41 -4.26 -1.20 8.75
CA PHE A 41 -4.99 -0.89 9.97
C PHE A 41 -4.29 0.21 10.75
N PHE A 42 -5.03 1.22 11.19
CA PHE A 42 -4.56 2.17 12.21
C PHE A 42 -5.40 2.02 13.47
N ILE A 43 -4.73 1.80 14.59
CA ILE A 43 -5.37 1.61 15.89
C ILE A 43 -4.77 2.61 16.86
N GLU A 44 -5.63 3.34 17.57
CA GLU A 44 -5.24 4.29 18.61
C GLU A 44 -6.24 4.19 19.77
N ALA A 45 -5.76 4.31 21.00
CA ALA A 45 -6.61 4.40 22.18
C ALA A 45 -6.32 5.68 22.97
N ILE A 46 -7.38 6.40 23.34
CA ILE A 46 -7.29 7.67 24.07
C ILE A 46 -8.16 7.60 25.33
N GLN A 47 -7.65 8.15 26.43
CA GLN A 47 -8.44 8.42 27.64
C GLN A 47 -8.39 9.91 27.98
N GLY A 48 -9.51 10.61 27.74
CA GLY A 48 -9.55 12.06 27.92
C GLY A 48 -8.67 12.76 26.87
N THR A 49 -7.53 13.29 27.29
CA THR A 49 -6.54 13.96 26.42
C THR A 49 -5.24 13.18 26.29
N ASN A 50 -5.16 12.00 26.90
CA ASN A 50 -3.94 11.21 26.94
C ASN A 50 -4.05 10.04 25.96
N ASP A 51 -3.03 9.90 25.12
CA ASP A 51 -2.82 8.70 24.34
C ASP A 51 -2.43 7.57 25.29
N LEU A 52 -2.96 6.38 25.01
CA LEU A 52 -2.67 5.17 25.78
C LEU A 52 -1.66 4.34 25.02
N GLU A 53 -0.90 3.55 25.77
CA GLU A 53 0.00 2.52 25.27
C GLU A 53 -0.52 1.15 25.67
N LEU A 54 -0.08 0.12 24.95
CA LEU A 54 -0.36 -1.26 25.31
C LEU A 54 0.59 -1.67 26.45
N LEU A 55 0.05 -2.33 27.48
CA LEU A 55 0.87 -2.91 28.55
C LEU A 55 1.26 -4.36 28.25
N GLU A 56 0.49 -5.00 27.38
CA GLU A 56 0.67 -6.35 26.88
C GLU A 56 0.19 -6.36 25.44
N MET A 57 0.67 -7.33 24.66
CA MET A 57 0.25 -7.51 23.27
C MET A 57 -1.27 -7.62 23.15
N ALA A 58 -1.81 -7.06 22.07
CA ALA A 58 -3.22 -7.13 21.74
C ALA A 58 -3.42 -7.90 20.44
N THR A 59 -4.36 -8.83 20.42
CA THR A 59 -4.72 -9.55 19.21
C THR A 59 -5.65 -8.71 18.33
N ILE A 60 -5.28 -8.61 17.05
CA ILE A 60 -6.10 -8.06 15.99
C ILE A 60 -6.69 -9.21 15.18
N THR A 61 -7.99 -9.12 14.90
CA THR A 61 -8.70 -10.05 14.03
C THR A 61 -9.21 -9.28 12.82
N SER A 62 -8.84 -9.72 11.62
CA SER A 62 -9.32 -9.11 10.37
C SER A 62 -10.83 -9.27 10.21
N ARG A 63 -11.41 -8.53 9.27
CA ARG A 63 -12.74 -8.88 8.74
C ARG A 63 -12.75 -10.34 8.23
N PRO A 64 -13.92 -10.99 8.16
CA PRO A 64 -14.07 -12.29 7.50
C PRO A 64 -13.57 -12.27 6.06
N VAL A 65 -12.91 -13.35 5.66
CA VAL A 65 -12.36 -13.59 4.32
C VAL A 65 -12.90 -14.91 3.80
N ASP A 66 -13.32 -14.92 2.54
CA ASP A 66 -13.73 -16.14 1.86
C ASP A 66 -12.52 -17.07 1.68
N PHE A 67 -12.71 -18.38 1.91
CA PHE A 67 -11.62 -19.36 1.77
C PHE A 67 -10.99 -19.38 0.37
N ALA A 68 -11.71 -18.96 -0.66
CA ALA A 68 -11.20 -18.88 -2.03
C ALA A 68 -10.18 -17.73 -2.21
N ASP A 69 -10.28 -16.69 -1.39
CA ASP A 69 -9.43 -15.49 -1.44
C ASP A 69 -8.38 -15.47 -0.32
N LEU A 70 -8.40 -16.51 0.54
CA LEU A 70 -7.46 -16.68 1.63
C LEU A 70 -6.04 -16.94 1.09
N ASP A 71 -5.07 -16.23 1.65
CA ASP A 71 -3.67 -16.28 1.31
C ASP A 71 -2.84 -16.60 2.55
N GLY A 72 -2.34 -17.83 2.63
CA GLY A 72 -1.52 -18.28 3.75
C GLY A 72 -0.12 -17.67 3.82
N GLY A 73 0.26 -16.82 2.85
CA GLY A 73 1.54 -16.14 2.83
C GLY A 73 1.55 -14.79 3.54
N MET A 74 0.43 -14.35 4.13
CA MET A 74 0.33 -13.06 4.82
C MET A 74 1.24 -13.01 6.06
N ARG A 75 1.81 -11.83 6.28
CA ARG A 75 2.70 -11.46 7.39
C ARG A 75 2.25 -10.12 7.97
N VAL A 76 2.74 -9.83 9.16
CA VAL A 76 2.54 -8.53 9.81
C VAL A 76 3.64 -7.58 9.36
N PHE A 77 3.27 -6.33 9.06
CA PHE A 77 4.19 -5.28 8.69
C PHE A 77 3.94 -4.01 9.51
N ARG A 78 5.02 -3.27 9.77
CA ARG A 78 4.99 -1.93 10.38
C ARG A 78 5.60 -0.91 9.44
N GLY A 79 5.08 0.31 9.49
CA GLY A 79 5.67 1.43 8.75
C GLY A 79 7.00 1.80 9.38
N ASP A 80 8.04 1.96 8.58
CA ASP A 80 9.30 2.55 9.01
C ASP A 80 9.12 4.06 9.27
N ASP A 81 9.55 4.51 10.44
CA ASP A 81 9.56 5.91 10.86
C ASP A 81 10.31 6.85 9.90
N THR A 82 11.18 6.32 9.04
CA THR A 82 12.01 7.12 8.15
C THR A 82 11.27 7.57 6.89
N ASN A 83 10.59 6.65 6.21
CA ASN A 83 10.06 6.86 4.86
C ASN A 83 8.60 6.40 4.68
N GLY A 84 7.98 5.78 5.70
CA GLY A 84 6.63 5.23 5.61
C GLY A 84 6.54 3.93 4.80
N ASP A 85 7.65 3.32 4.41
CA ASP A 85 7.68 2.00 3.77
C ASP A 85 7.34 0.90 4.79
N TRP A 86 6.71 -0.19 4.34
CA TRP A 86 6.37 -1.32 5.21
C TRP A 86 7.55 -2.28 5.41
N VAL A 87 7.82 -2.68 6.64
CA VAL A 87 8.84 -3.70 6.99
C VAL A 87 8.16 -4.82 7.77
N GLU A 88 8.53 -6.07 7.53
CA GLU A 88 8.00 -7.21 8.31
C GLU A 88 8.25 -6.97 9.80
N ALA A 89 7.22 -7.19 10.61
CA ALA A 89 7.24 -6.89 12.03
C ALA A 89 7.83 -8.04 12.84
N ASP A 90 8.51 -7.69 13.92
CA ASP A 90 8.96 -8.54 15.02
C ASP A 90 8.51 -7.83 16.31
N GLU A 91 7.22 -7.97 16.64
CA GLU A 91 6.55 -7.24 17.72
C GLU A 91 7.04 -7.64 19.11
N ASN A 92 7.63 -8.84 19.24
CA ASN A 92 8.17 -9.34 20.51
C ASN A 92 9.70 -9.16 20.65
N GLU A 93 10.36 -8.62 19.62
CA GLU A 93 11.80 -8.39 19.51
C GLU A 93 12.66 -9.66 19.76
N ASP A 94 12.17 -10.84 19.37
CA ASP A 94 12.88 -12.11 19.54
C ASP A 94 13.84 -12.45 18.38
N GLY A 95 13.85 -11.62 17.33
CA GLY A 95 14.65 -11.77 16.13
C GLY A 95 13.98 -12.60 15.04
N ILE A 96 12.68 -12.91 15.18
CA ILE A 96 11.87 -13.66 14.22
C ILE A 96 10.66 -12.82 13.85
N ASN A 97 10.45 -12.61 12.54
CA ASN A 97 9.28 -11.90 12.07
C ASN A 97 7.98 -12.66 12.40
N ASP A 98 6.96 -11.93 12.81
CA ASP A 98 5.69 -12.50 13.25
C ASP A 98 4.91 -13.17 12.11
N ASP A 99 4.33 -14.32 12.45
CA ASP A 99 3.41 -15.05 11.60
C ASP A 99 1.96 -14.61 11.84
N VAL A 100 1.13 -14.80 10.83
CA VAL A 100 -0.31 -14.57 10.91
C VAL A 100 -1.03 -15.91 11.12
N GLU A 101 -1.88 -15.97 12.13
CA GLU A 101 -2.74 -17.13 12.37
C GLU A 101 -4.03 -17.05 11.56
N ILE A 102 -4.29 -18.12 10.79
CA ILE A 102 -5.58 -18.30 10.13
C ILE A 102 -6.51 -19.08 11.06
N ARG A 103 -7.69 -18.52 11.32
CA ARG A 103 -8.75 -19.18 12.09
C ARG A 103 -10.03 -19.28 11.28
N ASP A 104 -10.64 -20.44 11.31
CA ASP A 104 -11.95 -20.70 10.75
C ASP A 104 -13.07 -20.23 11.69
N GLY A 105 -14.19 -19.81 11.10
CA GLY A 105 -15.38 -19.37 11.80
C GLY A 105 -16.64 -19.77 11.05
N GLN A 106 -17.75 -19.80 11.78
CA GLN A 106 -19.07 -20.05 11.20
C GLN A 106 -20.00 -18.89 11.53
N GLY A 107 -20.58 -18.29 10.50
CA GLY A 107 -21.47 -17.13 10.58
C GLY A 107 -22.83 -17.39 9.93
N ALA A 108 -23.68 -16.36 9.93
CA ALA A 108 -24.99 -16.42 9.29
C ALA A 108 -24.90 -16.70 7.77
N ASP A 109 -23.80 -16.25 7.14
CA ASP A 109 -23.57 -16.34 5.70
C ASP A 109 -22.70 -17.55 5.29
N GLY A 110 -22.34 -18.42 6.25
CA GLY A 110 -21.55 -19.64 6.00
C GLY A 110 -20.24 -19.69 6.78
N GLU A 111 -19.35 -20.56 6.31
CA GLU A 111 -17.99 -20.70 6.86
C GLU A 111 -17.10 -19.59 6.29
N PHE A 112 -16.23 -19.04 7.12
CA PHE A 112 -15.27 -18.00 6.75
C PHE A 112 -13.93 -18.22 7.45
N ALA A 113 -12.90 -17.51 7.00
CA ALA A 113 -11.61 -17.43 7.66
C ALA A 113 -11.33 -16.01 8.16
N THR A 114 -10.42 -15.89 9.12
CA THR A 114 -9.88 -14.60 9.59
C THR A 114 -8.37 -14.71 9.73
N TYR A 115 -7.69 -13.59 9.49
CA TYR A 115 -6.29 -13.42 9.86
C TYR A 115 -6.23 -12.84 11.26
N ASN A 116 -5.37 -13.42 12.09
CA ASN A 116 -5.19 -13.03 13.48
C ASN A 116 -3.71 -12.85 13.75
N TYR A 117 -3.34 -11.73 14.36
CA TYR A 117 -1.98 -11.43 14.71
C TYR A 117 -1.95 -10.53 15.94
N ASP A 118 -0.84 -10.54 16.65
CA ASP A 118 -0.66 -9.70 17.83
C ASP A 118 0.08 -8.42 17.46
N ILE A 119 -0.23 -7.34 18.17
CA ILE A 119 0.50 -6.08 18.12
C ILE A 119 1.05 -5.75 19.50
N GLY A 120 2.31 -5.35 19.56
CA GLY A 120 2.97 -4.82 20.76
C GLY A 120 2.59 -3.36 21.03
N ASP A 121 2.35 -2.58 19.98
CA ASP A 121 2.02 -1.15 20.07
C ASP A 121 0.87 -0.71 19.17
N PHE A 122 0.19 0.37 19.57
CA PHE A 122 -0.76 1.08 18.72
C PHE A 122 -0.08 1.80 17.55
N GLY A 123 -0.85 2.14 16.52
CA GLY A 123 -0.37 2.79 15.31
C GLY A 123 -0.80 2.06 14.05
N TRP A 124 -0.04 2.28 12.99
CA TRP A 124 -0.25 1.58 11.71
C TRP A 124 0.34 0.17 11.76
N THR A 125 -0.41 -0.78 11.24
CA THR A 125 0.03 -2.15 10.93
C THR A 125 -0.57 -2.53 9.58
N ASN A 126 0.10 -3.42 8.88
CA ASN A 126 -0.34 -3.88 7.58
C ASN A 126 -0.23 -5.40 7.49
N LEU A 127 -1.26 -6.01 6.91
CA LEU A 127 -1.37 -7.45 6.72
C LEU A 127 -1.08 -7.75 5.25
N ASP A 128 0.17 -8.06 4.96
CA ASP A 128 0.69 -8.06 3.59
C ASP A 128 1.47 -9.34 3.28
N ARG A 129 1.74 -9.56 2.00
CA ARG A 129 2.81 -10.46 1.58
C ARG A 129 3.63 -9.84 0.46
N TRP A 130 4.89 -10.25 0.36
CA TRP A 130 5.72 -9.88 -0.78
C TRP A 130 5.07 -10.32 -2.10
N TYR A 131 5.02 -9.38 -3.05
CA TYR A 131 4.64 -9.72 -4.41
C TYR A 131 5.70 -10.62 -5.02
N SER A 132 5.28 -11.78 -5.52
CA SER A 132 6.20 -12.79 -6.04
C SER A 132 6.19 -12.78 -7.55
N PHE A 133 7.26 -12.25 -8.15
CA PHE A 133 7.50 -12.34 -9.58
C PHE A 133 8.92 -12.83 -9.87
N THR A 134 9.02 -13.90 -10.67
CA THR A 134 10.28 -14.61 -10.93
C THR A 134 10.92 -14.28 -12.28
N GLY A 135 10.25 -13.48 -13.11
CA GLY A 135 10.77 -13.06 -14.41
C GLY A 135 11.74 -11.86 -14.34
N PRO A 136 12.21 -11.39 -15.50
CA PRO A 136 13.13 -10.26 -15.57
C PRO A 136 12.45 -8.98 -15.07
N LYS A 137 13.26 -8.07 -14.52
CA LYS A 137 12.85 -6.78 -13.96
C LYS A 137 13.57 -5.65 -14.70
N THR A 138 13.00 -4.46 -14.65
CA THR A 138 13.50 -3.24 -15.28
C THR A 138 13.36 -2.06 -14.34
N GLU A 139 14.12 -1.01 -14.61
CA GLU A 139 13.81 0.34 -14.13
C GLU A 139 12.63 0.92 -14.92
N LEU A 140 11.76 1.66 -14.23
CA LEU A 140 10.61 2.34 -14.80
C LEU A 140 10.78 3.84 -14.61
N PHE A 141 10.63 4.61 -15.68
CA PHE A 141 10.60 6.06 -15.64
C PHE A 141 9.24 6.59 -16.08
N ILE A 142 8.76 7.61 -15.38
CA ILE A 142 7.53 8.32 -15.70
C ILE A 142 7.87 9.77 -16.00
N ASP A 143 7.78 10.13 -17.27
CA ASP A 143 7.89 11.49 -17.78
C ASP A 143 6.56 12.20 -17.55
N VAL A 144 6.60 13.27 -16.76
CA VAL A 144 5.41 14.05 -16.34
C VAL A 144 5.44 15.44 -16.98
N PRO A 145 4.30 16.13 -17.10
CA PRO A 145 4.29 17.44 -17.76
C PRO A 145 5.20 18.45 -17.06
N ASP A 146 5.76 19.37 -17.85
CA ASP A 146 6.64 20.45 -17.35
C ASP A 146 6.05 21.15 -16.11
N GLY A 147 6.89 21.27 -15.08
CA GLY A 147 6.52 21.93 -13.82
C GLY A 147 5.95 21.00 -12.75
N PHE A 148 5.68 19.72 -13.06
CA PHE A 148 5.39 18.70 -12.05
C PHE A 148 6.64 17.94 -11.62
N ASN A 149 6.70 17.62 -10.33
CA ASN A 149 7.77 16.81 -9.72
C ASN A 149 7.27 16.18 -8.40
N GLN A 150 8.16 15.54 -7.66
CA GLN A 150 7.84 14.90 -6.37
C GLN A 150 7.28 15.84 -5.29
N ASP A 151 7.49 17.16 -5.40
CA ASP A 151 7.07 18.12 -4.37
C ASP A 151 5.62 18.59 -4.57
N ASN A 152 5.08 18.48 -5.79
CA ASN A 152 3.75 18.98 -6.14
C ASN A 152 2.84 17.94 -6.81
N SER A 153 3.34 16.72 -7.00
CA SER A 153 2.59 15.62 -7.58
C SER A 153 3.05 14.27 -7.01
N ALA A 154 2.21 13.26 -7.17
CA ALA A 154 2.54 11.89 -6.81
C ALA A 154 2.16 10.94 -7.95
N VAL A 155 2.98 9.91 -8.14
CA VAL A 155 2.77 8.87 -9.14
C VAL A 155 2.72 7.51 -8.45
N TYR A 156 1.74 6.70 -8.86
CA TYR A 156 1.48 5.37 -8.32
C TYR A 156 1.37 4.36 -9.46
N LEU A 157 1.68 3.11 -9.14
CA LEU A 157 1.59 1.96 -10.01
C LEU A 157 0.57 0.97 -9.42
N SER A 158 -0.56 0.82 -10.11
CA SER A 158 -1.57 -0.20 -9.84
C SER A 158 -1.27 -1.43 -10.67
N TYR A 159 -1.25 -2.60 -10.04
CA TYR A 159 -1.02 -3.88 -10.72
C TYR A 159 -2.35 -4.50 -11.12
N ASP A 160 -2.51 -4.82 -12.41
CA ASP A 160 -3.76 -5.39 -12.92
C ASP A 160 -3.96 -6.82 -12.39
N GLY A 161 -5.18 -7.14 -11.97
CA GLY A 161 -5.52 -8.41 -11.33
C GLY A 161 -5.15 -8.48 -9.85
N GLU A 162 -4.56 -7.43 -9.28
CA GLU A 162 -4.16 -7.34 -7.89
C GLU A 162 -4.85 -6.13 -7.23
N PRO A 163 -6.10 -6.28 -6.76
CA PRO A 163 -6.92 -5.16 -6.30
C PRO A 163 -6.39 -4.49 -5.03
N THR A 164 -5.39 -5.08 -4.38
CA THR A 164 -4.78 -4.62 -3.12
C THR A 164 -3.29 -4.35 -3.25
N ALA A 165 -2.80 -4.13 -4.48
CA ALA A 165 -1.42 -3.76 -4.76
C ALA A 165 -1.35 -2.38 -5.42
N LEU A 166 -0.80 -1.40 -4.70
CA LEU A 166 -0.57 -0.04 -5.18
C LEU A 166 0.80 0.44 -4.70
N ALA A 167 1.79 0.47 -5.59
CA ALA A 167 3.12 0.99 -5.27
C ALA A 167 3.21 2.48 -5.58
N ARG A 168 3.91 3.26 -4.75
CA ARG A 168 4.24 4.67 -5.06
C ARG A 168 5.60 4.74 -5.76
N MET A 169 5.73 5.57 -6.79
CA MET A 169 7.04 5.93 -7.34
C MET A 169 7.77 6.78 -6.31
N ASP A 170 8.90 6.28 -5.82
CA ASP A 170 9.52 6.77 -4.59
C ASP A 170 10.78 7.62 -4.83
N THR A 171 11.11 7.85 -6.10
CA THR A 171 12.30 8.61 -6.51
C THR A 171 11.96 9.65 -7.56
N TRP A 172 12.55 10.84 -7.46
CA TRP A 172 12.64 11.81 -8.54
C TRP A 172 14.06 11.87 -9.10
N ASN A 173 14.21 11.58 -10.39
CA ASN A 173 15.48 11.77 -11.08
C ASN A 173 15.60 13.22 -11.55
N SER A 174 16.33 14.04 -10.80
CA SER A 174 16.53 15.47 -11.12
C SER A 174 17.31 15.76 -12.41
N SER A 175 18.06 14.79 -12.95
CA SER A 175 18.80 14.98 -14.21
C SER A 175 17.94 14.70 -15.44
N LEU A 176 17.00 13.75 -15.31
CA LEU A 176 16.04 13.39 -16.37
C LEU A 176 14.71 14.13 -16.22
N GLU A 177 14.43 14.71 -15.05
CA GLU A 177 13.16 15.34 -14.68
C GLU A 177 11.98 14.34 -14.76
N MET A 178 12.19 13.13 -14.22
CA MET A 178 11.20 12.03 -14.27
C MET A 178 11.05 11.37 -12.90
N PHE A 179 9.85 10.84 -12.61
CA PHE A 179 9.67 9.90 -11.51
C PHE A 179 10.29 8.55 -11.87
N THR A 180 10.85 7.85 -10.88
CA THR A 180 11.39 6.50 -11.04
C THR A 180 11.32 5.74 -9.71
N GLU A 181 11.83 4.51 -9.71
CA GLU A 181 12.01 3.69 -8.52
C GLU A 181 13.50 3.43 -8.26
N HIS A 182 13.86 3.05 -7.02
CA HIS A 182 15.25 3.04 -6.57
C HIS A 182 16.14 1.92 -7.15
N TYR A 183 15.61 0.80 -7.64
CA TYR A 183 16.37 -0.46 -7.72
C TYR A 183 16.23 -1.28 -9.00
N GLY A 184 15.49 -0.84 -10.00
CA GLY A 184 15.28 -1.61 -11.23
C GLY A 184 14.39 -2.84 -11.02
N LEU A 185 13.47 -2.80 -10.06
CA LEU A 185 12.77 -3.99 -9.58
C LEU A 185 11.36 -4.19 -10.16
N ILE A 186 10.94 -3.36 -11.11
CA ILE A 186 9.62 -3.49 -11.73
C ILE A 186 9.60 -4.66 -12.70
N PRO A 187 8.70 -5.64 -12.52
CA PRO A 187 8.72 -6.82 -13.37
C PRO A 187 8.23 -6.58 -14.80
N ILE A 188 9.00 -7.07 -15.77
CA ILE A 188 8.71 -6.97 -17.20
C ILE A 188 7.54 -7.89 -17.58
N GLY A 189 6.63 -7.37 -18.39
CA GLY A 189 5.45 -8.10 -18.88
C GLY A 189 4.21 -7.97 -17.99
N LEU A 190 4.29 -7.25 -16.88
CA LEU A 190 3.12 -6.93 -16.07
C LEU A 190 2.24 -5.88 -16.76
N GLU A 191 0.94 -6.15 -16.78
CA GLU A 191 -0.08 -5.15 -17.10
C GLU A 191 -0.33 -4.30 -15.85
N VAL A 192 -0.30 -2.99 -16.04
CA VAL A 192 -0.36 -2.02 -14.94
C VAL A 192 -1.11 -0.78 -15.38
N HIS A 193 -1.60 -0.04 -14.40
CA HIS A 193 -2.08 1.33 -14.57
C HIS A 193 -1.22 2.29 -13.78
N ILE A 194 -0.63 3.27 -14.47
CA ILE A 194 0.12 4.37 -13.87
C ILE A 194 -0.86 5.50 -13.57
N ILE A 195 -0.87 5.94 -12.32
CA ILE A 195 -1.78 6.95 -11.77
C ILE A 195 -0.95 8.14 -11.33
N MET A 196 -1.14 9.30 -11.94
CA MET A 196 -0.58 10.56 -11.47
C MET A 196 -1.69 11.40 -10.86
N VAL A 197 -1.40 12.02 -9.72
CA VAL A 197 -2.28 12.99 -9.05
C VAL A 197 -1.52 14.26 -8.71
N ALA A 198 -2.18 15.40 -8.84
CA ALA A 198 -1.65 16.69 -8.42
C ALA A 198 -2.80 17.62 -8.01
N GLU A 199 -2.51 18.58 -7.13
CA GLU A 199 -3.43 19.68 -6.83
C GLU A 199 -3.02 20.92 -7.63
N ILE A 200 -3.93 21.45 -8.44
CA ILE A 200 -3.71 22.65 -9.25
C ILE A 200 -4.77 23.67 -8.85
N ASP A 201 -4.33 24.83 -8.33
CA ASP A 201 -5.21 25.90 -7.86
C ASP A 201 -6.31 25.44 -6.88
N GLY A 202 -6.00 24.50 -5.98
CA GLY A 202 -6.94 23.94 -5.01
C GLY A 202 -7.91 22.91 -5.60
N GLN A 203 -7.70 22.48 -6.85
CA GLN A 203 -8.49 21.45 -7.51
C GLN A 203 -7.64 20.20 -7.77
N LEU A 204 -8.17 19.04 -7.39
CA LEU A 204 -7.55 17.75 -7.68
C LEU A 204 -7.55 17.48 -9.19
N ASN A 205 -6.40 17.09 -9.71
CA ASN A 205 -6.19 16.71 -11.10
C ASN A 205 -5.52 15.33 -11.14
N TYR A 206 -5.79 14.58 -12.20
CA TYR A 206 -5.28 13.22 -12.34
C TYR A 206 -4.95 12.85 -13.79
N ALA A 207 -4.15 11.82 -13.96
CA ALA A 207 -3.99 11.05 -15.18
C ALA A 207 -3.93 9.55 -14.83
N ILE A 208 -4.56 8.70 -15.64
CA ILE A 208 -4.44 7.23 -15.52
C ILE A 208 -4.12 6.67 -16.91
N GLN A 209 -3.05 5.90 -17.02
CA GLN A 209 -2.62 5.26 -18.26
C GLN A 209 -2.34 3.77 -18.01
N GLY A 210 -3.04 2.90 -18.74
CA GLY A 210 -2.76 1.46 -18.75
C GLY A 210 -1.63 1.14 -19.72
N THR A 211 -0.68 0.30 -19.29
CA THR A 211 0.48 -0.10 -20.09
C THR A 211 0.96 -1.50 -19.73
N THR A 212 1.88 -2.05 -20.53
CA THR A 212 2.59 -3.30 -20.20
C THR A 212 4.06 -2.99 -20.02
N ILE A 213 4.63 -3.38 -18.88
CA ILE A 213 6.04 -3.12 -18.58
C ILE A 213 6.94 -3.82 -19.62
N VAL A 214 7.93 -3.09 -20.13
CA VAL A 214 8.92 -3.57 -21.10
C VAL A 214 10.33 -3.25 -20.58
N ASP A 215 11.37 -3.84 -21.17
CA ASP A 215 12.76 -3.50 -20.81
C ASP A 215 13.05 -2.00 -21.09
N GLY A 216 13.59 -1.28 -20.10
CA GLY A 216 13.87 0.16 -20.18
C GLY A 216 12.62 1.03 -20.34
N HIS A 217 11.52 0.67 -19.67
CA HIS A 217 10.23 1.32 -19.85
C HIS A 217 10.25 2.81 -19.47
N ILE A 218 9.75 3.66 -20.36
CA ILE A 218 9.44 5.07 -20.10
C ILE A 218 7.99 5.29 -20.48
N GLU A 219 7.16 5.67 -19.52
CA GLU A 219 5.78 6.09 -19.75
C GLU A 219 5.70 7.62 -19.76
N VAL A 220 4.90 8.19 -20.66
CA VAL A 220 4.79 9.65 -20.83
C VAL A 220 3.37 10.13 -20.53
N ILE A 221 3.23 10.89 -19.46
CA ILE A 221 2.00 11.59 -19.07
C ILE A 221 2.05 12.99 -19.66
N THR A 222 1.17 13.28 -20.61
CA THR A 222 1.19 14.56 -21.35
C THR A 222 0.31 15.65 -20.74
N ALA A 223 -0.70 15.29 -19.96
CA ALA A 223 -1.62 16.22 -19.31
C ALA A 223 -2.39 15.54 -18.18
N LEU A 224 -2.87 16.36 -17.23
CA LEU A 224 -3.83 15.95 -16.21
C LEU A 224 -5.20 16.56 -16.49
N THR A 225 -6.25 15.91 -15.98
CA THR A 225 -7.63 16.37 -16.08
C THR A 225 -8.16 16.67 -14.67
N PRO A 226 -8.94 17.75 -14.48
CA PRO A 226 -9.57 18.04 -13.20
C PRO A 226 -10.60 16.97 -12.83
N ILE A 227 -10.66 16.62 -11.55
CA ILE A 227 -11.57 15.60 -11.01
C ILE A 227 -12.01 15.95 -9.58
N THR A 228 -13.11 15.36 -9.12
CA THR A 228 -13.48 15.37 -7.70
C THR A 228 -12.93 14.14 -7.01
N GLN A 229 -12.61 14.23 -5.72
CA GLN A 229 -12.11 13.08 -4.97
C GLN A 229 -13.03 11.83 -5.09
N PRO A 230 -14.37 11.91 -4.93
CA PRO A 230 -15.22 10.71 -5.07
C PRO A 230 -15.21 10.09 -6.47
N ALA A 231 -15.05 10.92 -7.52
CA ALA A 231 -14.94 10.41 -8.88
C ALA A 231 -13.59 9.72 -9.12
N LEU A 232 -12.50 10.26 -8.54
CA LEU A 232 -11.19 9.63 -8.60
C LEU A 232 -11.19 8.28 -7.86
N GLU A 233 -11.78 8.22 -6.67
CA GLU A 233 -11.93 6.98 -5.89
C GLU A 233 -12.64 5.90 -6.72
N THR A 234 -13.73 6.27 -7.39
CA THR A 234 -14.48 5.37 -8.27
C THR A 234 -13.63 4.85 -9.43
N LEU A 235 -12.80 5.71 -10.03
CA LEU A 235 -11.91 5.30 -11.13
C LEU A 235 -10.83 4.33 -10.66
N ILE A 236 -10.13 4.68 -9.57
CA ILE A 236 -9.01 3.87 -9.05
C ILE A 236 -9.50 2.50 -8.58
N ASN A 237 -10.62 2.44 -7.87
CA ASN A 237 -11.19 1.18 -7.38
C ASN A 237 -11.85 0.35 -8.49
N GLY A 238 -12.08 0.96 -9.66
CA GLY A 238 -12.56 0.26 -10.87
C GLY A 238 -11.45 -0.23 -11.80
N LEU A 239 -10.18 0.00 -11.46
CA LEU A 239 -9.06 -0.54 -12.22
C LEU A 239 -9.01 -2.07 -12.12
N PRO A 240 -8.50 -2.75 -13.16
CA PRO A 240 -8.36 -4.21 -13.16
C PRO A 240 -7.55 -4.76 -11.98
#